data_AF-A0A1X0P0W7-F1
#
_entry.id   AF-A0A1X0P0W7-F1
#
_cell.length_a   1.000
_cell.length_b   1.000
_cell.length_c   1.000
_cell.angle_alpha   90.00
_cell.angle_beta   90.00
_cell.angle_gamma   90.00
#
_symmetry.space_group_name_H-M   'P 1'
#
loop_
_entity.id
_entity.type
_entity.pdbx_description
1 polymer ?
#
loop_
_entity_poly.entity_id
_entity_poly.type
_entity_poly.pdbx_seq_one_letter_code
_entity_poly.pdbx_strand_id
1 'polypeptide(L)'
;MKEGSSMASSALEEENKALRTKVSVLERELKLRNAECAKLRQDLQELSQVKQTNESQRDVITGLRNQLELTSVAHASAMEMIEKMKKEIRDKEHRERVESLNARLNEHKPSPSGTSNVASLSNASAPTRGTSGGVVLTSSGPQIICNSSGISSLGFAQVQRPVDFLGGVQKGTQQQQQQPAVDGEEDEVARIMEMAKEEAMMEIQYAEVEDHEEKELRERFEALRNR
;
A
#
# COMPACT_ATOMS: atom_id res chain seq x y z
N MET A 1 16.02 81.12 -54.29
CA MET A 1 16.89 80.21 -53.51
C MET A 1 16.63 80.22 -51.99
N LYS A 2 15.98 81.23 -51.40
CA LYS A 2 15.71 81.27 -49.94
C LYS A 2 14.68 80.23 -49.43
N GLU A 3 13.68 79.87 -50.23
CA GLU A 3 12.63 78.93 -49.80
C GLU A 3 13.10 77.47 -49.68
N GLY A 4 14.04 77.04 -50.53
CA GLY A 4 14.62 75.68 -50.46
C GLY A 4 15.41 75.43 -49.18
N SER A 5 16.05 76.47 -48.62
CA SER A 5 16.79 76.36 -47.35
C SER A 5 15.85 76.26 -46.13
N SER A 6 14.67 76.89 -46.19
CA SER A 6 13.67 76.82 -45.11
C SER A 6 12.99 75.46 -45.05
N MET A 7 12.66 74.88 -46.21
CA MET A 7 12.07 73.55 -46.29
C MET A 7 13.03 72.45 -45.82
N ALA A 8 14.32 72.55 -46.18
CA ALA A 8 15.34 71.62 -45.70
C ALA A 8 15.56 71.72 -44.18
N SER A 9 15.53 72.93 -43.61
CA SER A 9 15.62 73.14 -42.16
C SER A 9 14.43 72.52 -41.42
N SER A 10 13.20 72.70 -41.93
CA SER A 10 11.99 72.12 -41.33
C SER A 10 12.00 70.59 -41.34
N ALA A 11 12.46 69.97 -42.44
CA ALA A 11 12.53 68.51 -42.53
C ALA A 11 13.54 67.92 -41.53
N LEU A 12 14.70 68.57 -41.35
CA LEU A 12 15.71 68.16 -40.37
C LEU A 12 15.22 68.32 -38.92
N GLU A 13 14.38 69.32 -38.64
CA GLU A 13 13.77 69.50 -37.32
C GLU A 13 12.75 68.39 -37.00
N GLU A 14 11.91 68.03 -37.97
CA GLU A 14 10.97 66.92 -37.83
C GLU A 14 11.69 65.58 -37.63
N GLU A 15 12.74 65.32 -38.41
CA GLU A 15 13.58 64.13 -38.27
C GLU A 15 14.25 64.07 -36.89
N ASN A 16 14.81 65.19 -36.40
CA ASN A 16 15.37 65.25 -35.06
C ASN A 16 14.34 64.96 -33.97
N LYS A 17 13.12 65.47 -34.12
CA LYS A 17 12.02 65.21 -33.19
C LYS A 17 11.62 63.74 -33.19
N ALA A 18 11.55 63.12 -34.36
CA ALA A 18 11.27 61.70 -34.52
C ALA A 18 12.37 60.83 -33.87
N LEU A 19 13.64 61.16 -34.12
CA LEU A 19 14.79 60.48 -33.52
C LEU A 19 14.79 60.59 -32.00
N ARG A 20 14.56 61.79 -31.44
CA ARG A 20 14.47 61.99 -29.98
C ARG A 20 13.34 61.16 -29.36
N THR A 21 12.19 61.09 -30.03
CA THR A 21 11.07 60.27 -29.57
C THR A 21 11.44 58.78 -29.58
N LYS A 22 12.06 58.31 -30.66
CA LYS A 22 12.52 56.93 -30.80
C LYS A 22 13.54 56.57 -29.72
N VAL A 23 14.52 57.43 -29.47
CA VAL A 23 15.52 57.23 -28.40
C VAL A 23 14.83 57.14 -27.04
N SER A 24 13.88 58.04 -26.74
CA SER A 24 13.13 57.99 -25.47
C SER A 24 12.31 56.71 -25.30
N VAL A 25 11.70 56.19 -26.37
CA VAL A 25 11.00 54.89 -26.35
C VAL A 25 11.98 53.75 -26.06
N LEU A 26 13.10 53.70 -26.79
CA LEU A 26 14.11 52.66 -26.63
C LEU A 26 14.75 52.67 -25.24
N GLU A 27 14.99 53.85 -24.66
CA GLU A 27 15.50 53.98 -23.28
C GLU A 27 14.51 53.42 -22.26
N ARG A 28 13.21 53.65 -22.46
CA ARG A 28 12.16 53.09 -21.59
C ARG A 28 12.09 51.57 -21.75
N GLU A 29 12.12 51.06 -22.97
CA GLU A 29 12.12 49.62 -23.23
C GLU A 29 13.35 48.94 -22.62
N LEU A 30 14.54 49.53 -22.76
CA LEU A 30 15.77 49.02 -22.19
C LEU A 30 15.72 48.98 -20.65
N LYS A 31 15.14 50.01 -20.01
CA LYS A 31 14.91 50.01 -18.57
C LYS A 31 13.96 48.89 -18.14
N LEU A 32 12.86 48.69 -18.86
CA LEU A 32 11.91 47.63 -18.57
C LEU A 32 12.54 46.24 -18.72
N ARG A 33 13.26 46.00 -19.82
CA ARG A 33 13.96 44.73 -20.04
C ARG A 33 15.05 44.47 -19.02
N ASN A 34 15.80 45.50 -18.61
CA ASN A 34 16.80 45.36 -17.54
C ASN A 34 16.15 45.00 -16.20
N ALA A 35 15.00 45.58 -15.87
CA ALA A 35 14.25 45.22 -14.67
C ALA A 35 13.73 43.78 -14.73
N GLU A 36 13.21 43.35 -15.88
CA GLU A 36 12.78 41.97 -16.10
C GLU A 36 13.96 40.98 -16.00
N CYS A 37 15.11 41.29 -16.60
CA CYS A 37 16.31 40.48 -16.44
C CYS A 37 16.82 40.42 -15.00
N ALA A 38 16.68 41.50 -14.22
CA ALA A 38 17.02 41.48 -12.80
C ALA A 38 16.08 40.56 -12.02
N LYS A 39 14.77 40.64 -12.29
CA LYS A 39 13.78 39.73 -11.69
C LYS A 39 14.06 38.27 -12.04
N LEU A 40 14.28 37.96 -13.32
CA LEU A 40 14.60 36.59 -13.75
C LEU A 40 15.87 36.02 -13.08
N ARG A 41 16.88 36.86 -12.83
CA ARG A 41 18.07 36.45 -12.07
C ARG A 41 17.75 36.14 -10.61
N GLN A 42 16.87 36.92 -10.00
CA GLN A 42 16.40 36.66 -8.64
C GLN A 42 15.60 35.35 -8.59
N ASP A 43 14.64 35.17 -9.49
CA ASP A 43 13.81 33.96 -9.57
C ASP A 43 14.69 32.70 -9.77
N LEU A 44 15.75 32.79 -10.59
CA LEU A 44 16.72 31.70 -10.76
C LEU A 44 17.50 31.38 -9.48
N GLN A 45 17.86 32.40 -8.69
CA GLN A 45 18.56 32.21 -7.43
C GLN A 45 17.65 31.53 -6.39
N GLU A 46 16.39 31.96 -6.30
CA GLU A 46 15.38 31.35 -5.43
C GLU A 46 15.11 29.89 -5.83
N LEU A 47 14.95 29.63 -7.14
CA LEU A 47 14.79 28.27 -7.65
C LEU A 47 16.00 27.38 -7.34
N SER A 48 17.22 27.92 -7.44
CA SER A 48 18.44 27.18 -7.07
C SER A 48 18.45 26.80 -5.60
N GLN A 49 17.97 27.67 -4.71
CA GLN A 49 17.87 27.38 -3.29
C GLN A 49 16.83 26.28 -3.02
N VAL A 50 15.66 26.35 -3.65
CA VAL A 50 14.62 25.33 -3.54
C VAL A 50 15.10 23.98 -4.08
N LYS A 51 15.87 23.98 -5.17
CA LYS A 51 16.46 22.76 -5.71
C LYS A 51 17.42 22.11 -4.70
N GLN A 52 18.29 22.91 -4.09
CA GLN A 52 19.22 22.42 -3.08
C GLN A 52 18.50 21.84 -1.85
N THR A 53 17.43 22.51 -1.38
CA THR A 53 16.64 21.98 -0.25
C THR A 53 15.94 20.68 -0.64
N ASN A 54 15.38 20.59 -1.86
CA ASN A 54 14.77 19.36 -2.35
C ASN A 54 15.76 18.20 -2.44
N GLU A 55 16.97 18.45 -2.94
CA GLU A 55 18.04 17.45 -2.98
C GLU A 55 18.40 16.97 -1.57
N SER A 56 18.60 17.90 -0.62
CA SER A 56 18.89 17.52 0.77
C SER A 56 17.76 16.71 1.42
N GLN A 57 16.50 17.02 1.12
CA GLN A 57 15.35 16.27 1.61
C GLN A 57 15.30 14.85 1.01
N ARG A 58 15.63 14.69 -0.28
CA ARG A 58 15.72 13.36 -0.92
C ARG A 58 16.78 12.49 -0.26
N ASP A 59 17.93 13.06 0.08
CA ASP A 59 19.00 12.35 0.77
C ASP A 59 18.54 11.86 2.15
N VAL A 60 17.85 12.73 2.91
CA VAL A 60 17.26 12.37 4.21
C VAL A 60 16.21 11.26 4.08
N ILE A 61 15.30 11.36 3.12
CA ILE A 61 14.27 10.34 2.87
C ILE A 61 14.93 8.99 2.54
N THR A 62 15.99 9.01 1.73
CA THR A 62 16.74 7.80 1.37
C THR A 62 17.41 7.19 2.59
N GLY A 63 18.03 8.01 3.44
CA GLY A 63 18.61 7.55 4.71
C GLY A 63 17.58 6.92 5.64
N LEU A 64 16.41 7.55 5.79
CA LEU A 64 15.32 7.03 6.63
C LEU A 64 14.74 5.72 6.09
N ARG A 65 14.59 5.58 4.76
CA ARG A 65 14.15 4.32 4.12
C ARG A 65 15.12 3.19 4.41
N ASN A 66 16.42 3.43 4.24
CA ASN A 66 17.46 2.43 4.55
C ASN A 66 17.42 2.05 6.04
N GLN A 67 17.21 3.01 6.93
CA GLN A 67 17.10 2.74 8.36
C GLN A 67 15.87 1.88 8.68
N LEU A 68 14.72 2.18 8.06
CA LEU A 68 13.50 1.41 8.22
C LEU A 68 13.68 -0.03 7.73
N GLU A 69 14.29 -0.22 6.56
CA GLU A 69 14.63 -1.54 6.03
C GLU A 69 15.53 -2.34 6.99
N LEU A 70 16.62 -1.74 7.46
CA LEU A 70 17.51 -2.37 8.44
C LEU A 70 16.78 -2.80 9.71
N THR A 71 15.91 -1.92 10.24
CA THR A 71 15.13 -2.25 11.44
C THR A 71 14.08 -3.33 11.18
N SER A 72 13.47 -3.34 10.00
CA SER A 72 12.50 -4.36 9.59
C SER A 72 13.16 -5.73 9.48
N VAL A 73 14.31 -5.82 8.82
CA VAL A 73 15.09 -7.06 8.71
C VAL A 73 15.56 -7.56 10.08
N ALA A 74 16.05 -6.65 10.94
CA ALA A 74 16.45 -7.01 12.30
C ALA A 74 15.26 -7.53 13.13
N HIS A 75 14.09 -6.91 12.99
CA HIS A 75 12.87 -7.35 13.65
C HIS A 75 12.41 -8.74 13.15
N ALA A 76 12.39 -8.96 11.83
CA ALA A 76 12.05 -10.25 11.24
C ALA A 76 12.99 -11.36 11.73
N SER A 77 14.31 -11.09 11.75
CA SER A 77 15.30 -12.04 12.28
C SER A 77 15.10 -12.35 13.76
N ALA A 78 14.77 -11.34 14.58
CA ALA A 78 14.47 -11.54 16.00
C ALA A 78 13.20 -12.41 16.20
N MET A 79 12.18 -12.20 15.37
CA MET A 79 10.95 -13.00 15.40
C MET A 79 11.23 -14.47 15.02
N GLU A 80 12.00 -14.72 13.97
CA GLU A 80 12.41 -16.07 13.57
C GLU A 80 13.19 -16.78 14.70
N MET A 81 14.10 -16.06 15.38
CA MET A 81 14.84 -16.60 16.53
C MET A 81 13.91 -16.99 17.69
N ILE A 82 12.93 -16.15 18.00
CA ILE A 82 11.93 -16.44 19.06
C ILE A 82 11.11 -17.67 18.70
N GLU A 83 10.66 -17.80 17.44
CA GLU A 83 9.90 -18.96 16.99
C GLU A 83 10.73 -20.24 17.03
N LYS A 84 11.99 -20.17 16.60
CA LYS A 84 12.94 -21.27 16.69
C LYS A 84 13.13 -21.72 18.14
N MET A 85 13.36 -20.79 19.07
CA MET A 85 13.49 -21.12 20.49
C MET A 85 12.20 -21.76 21.06
N LYS A 86 11.02 -21.24 20.70
CA LYS A 86 9.74 -21.85 21.10
C LYS A 86 9.57 -23.27 20.56
N LYS A 87 10.03 -23.54 19.33
CA LYS A 87 10.02 -24.88 18.75
C LYS A 87 10.97 -25.82 19.49
N GLU A 88 12.20 -25.39 19.75
CA GLU A 88 13.20 -26.17 20.48
C GLU A 88 12.73 -26.55 21.90
N ILE A 89 12.06 -25.62 22.60
CA ILE A 89 11.44 -25.88 23.90
C ILE A 89 10.38 -26.98 23.79
N ARG A 90 9.43 -26.85 22.84
CA ARG A 90 8.38 -27.86 22.62
C ARG A 90 8.96 -29.24 22.26
N ASP A 91 9.99 -29.26 21.41
CA ASP A 91 10.66 -30.49 21.01
C ASP A 91 11.40 -31.14 22.18
N LYS A 92 12.02 -30.33 23.05
CA LYS A 92 12.68 -30.81 24.28
C LYS A 92 11.66 -31.40 25.26
N GLU A 93 10.57 -30.69 25.53
CA GLU A 93 9.47 -31.18 26.39
C GLU A 93 8.83 -32.45 25.83
N HIS A 94 8.72 -32.58 24.50
CA HIS A 94 8.22 -33.80 23.89
C HIS A 94 9.19 -34.97 24.07
N ARG A 95 10.50 -34.76 23.82
CA ARG A 95 11.54 -35.77 24.06
C ARG A 95 11.54 -36.26 25.51
N GLU A 96 11.53 -35.34 26.48
CA GLU A 96 11.50 -35.68 27.91
C GLU A 96 10.26 -36.51 28.30
N ARG A 97 9.08 -36.19 27.73
CA ARG A 97 7.86 -36.98 27.94
C ARG A 97 7.98 -38.39 27.37
N VAL A 98 8.53 -38.53 26.16
CA VAL A 98 8.72 -39.84 25.51
C VAL A 98 9.74 -40.68 26.27
N GLU A 99 10.86 -40.09 26.69
CA GLU A 99 11.89 -40.75 27.51
C GLU A 99 11.31 -41.24 28.84
N SER A 100 10.52 -40.39 29.51
CA SER A 100 9.82 -40.75 30.76
C SER A 100 8.84 -41.91 30.58
N LEU A 101 8.09 -41.93 29.47
CA LEU A 101 7.18 -43.04 29.14
C LEU A 101 7.95 -44.33 28.84
N ASN A 102 9.04 -44.25 28.08
CA ASN A 102 9.88 -45.40 27.78
C ASN A 102 10.55 -45.99 29.03
N ALA A 103 11.00 -45.15 29.97
CA ALA A 103 11.55 -45.60 31.24
C ALA A 103 10.51 -46.40 32.05
N ARG A 104 9.28 -45.88 32.16
CA ARG A 104 8.17 -46.58 32.84
C ARG A 104 7.78 -47.89 32.16
N LEU A 105 7.81 -47.94 30.83
CA LEU A 105 7.51 -49.16 30.07
C LEU A 105 8.59 -50.23 30.26
N ASN A 106 9.86 -49.83 30.32
CA ASN A 106 10.99 -50.74 30.54
C ASN A 106 11.08 -51.25 32.00
N GLU A 107 10.63 -50.48 32.98
CA GLU A 107 10.45 -50.95 34.37
C GLU A 107 9.32 -51.98 34.48
N HIS A 108 8.30 -51.89 33.63
CA HIS A 108 7.25 -52.90 33.47
C HIS A 108 7.68 -54.05 32.55
N LYS A 109 8.82 -54.69 32.83
CA LYS A 109 9.11 -56.02 32.28
C LYS A 109 8.07 -57.00 32.87
N PRO A 110 7.21 -57.65 32.05
CA PRO A 110 6.17 -58.51 32.59
C PRO A 110 6.81 -59.74 33.24
N SER A 111 6.68 -59.82 34.56
CA SER A 111 6.64 -61.13 35.23
C SER A 111 5.37 -61.83 34.75
N PRO A 112 5.42 -63.08 34.25
CA PRO A 112 4.25 -63.77 33.72
C PRO A 112 3.42 -64.31 34.89
N SER A 113 2.46 -63.51 35.34
CA SER A 113 1.33 -63.93 36.17
C SER A 113 0.31 -62.82 36.05
N GLY A 114 -0.77 -62.95 35.29
CA GLY A 114 -1.82 -63.94 35.45
C GLY A 114 -3.12 -63.15 35.68
N THR A 115 -4.22 -63.65 35.12
CA THR A 115 -5.62 -63.20 35.29
C THR A 115 -6.06 -61.88 34.65
N SER A 116 -6.74 -62.08 33.51
CA SER A 116 -7.79 -61.22 32.96
C SER A 116 -8.83 -60.84 34.02
N ASN A 117 -9.18 -59.55 34.12
CA ASN A 117 -10.48 -59.15 34.64
C ASN A 117 -11.14 -58.15 33.69
N VAL A 118 -12.31 -58.58 33.24
CA VAL A 118 -13.18 -57.96 32.26
C VAL A 118 -13.83 -56.72 32.88
N ALA A 119 -13.88 -55.66 32.09
CA ALA A 119 -14.47 -54.37 32.44
C ALA A 119 -15.98 -54.48 32.73
N SER A 120 -16.41 -53.91 33.84
CA SER A 120 -17.78 -53.45 34.08
C SER A 120 -17.69 -52.09 34.78
N LEU A 121 -17.90 -51.02 34.03
CA LEU A 121 -18.13 -49.69 34.59
C LEU A 121 -19.49 -49.19 34.12
N SER A 122 -20.42 -49.28 35.06
CA SER A 122 -21.76 -48.70 35.07
C SER A 122 -21.71 -47.17 35.09
N ASN A 123 -22.61 -46.58 34.29
CA ASN A 123 -23.32 -45.30 34.48
C ASN A 123 -22.65 -44.22 35.33
N ALA A 124 -22.12 -43.20 34.66
CA ALA A 124 -21.93 -41.87 35.23
C ALA A 124 -22.70 -40.84 34.39
N SER A 125 -23.71 -40.26 35.04
CA SER A 125 -24.11 -38.85 35.07
C SER A 125 -23.56 -37.90 34.00
N ALA A 126 -24.47 -37.12 33.40
CA ALA A 126 -24.21 -35.97 32.56
C ALA A 126 -23.21 -34.95 33.18
N PRO A 127 -22.52 -34.18 32.31
CA PRO A 127 -22.67 -32.73 32.42
C PRO A 127 -22.93 -32.04 31.07
N THR A 128 -23.95 -31.19 31.10
CA THR A 128 -24.00 -29.79 30.63
C THR A 128 -23.06 -29.31 29.52
N ARG A 129 -23.69 -28.79 28.45
CA ARG A 129 -23.28 -27.69 27.55
C ARG A 129 -21.87 -27.76 26.94
N GLY A 130 -21.84 -28.13 25.65
CA GLY A 130 -20.76 -27.78 24.74
C GLY A 130 -21.22 -27.96 23.30
N THR A 131 -21.27 -26.86 22.57
CA THR A 131 -21.60 -26.74 21.15
C THR A 131 -20.65 -27.55 20.27
N SER A 132 -21.08 -28.70 19.75
CA SER A 132 -20.46 -29.32 18.56
C SER A 132 -21.47 -30.19 17.83
N GLY A 133 -21.66 -29.95 16.54
CA GLY A 133 -22.50 -30.77 15.68
C GLY A 133 -22.11 -32.25 15.78
N GLY A 134 -23.12 -33.13 15.84
CA GLY A 134 -22.95 -34.56 16.07
C GLY A 134 -23.57 -35.38 14.96
N VAL A 135 -22.98 -36.54 14.71
CA VAL A 135 -23.52 -37.56 13.80
C VAL A 135 -24.62 -38.33 14.53
N VAL A 136 -25.83 -38.33 13.96
CA VAL A 136 -26.96 -39.11 14.48
C VAL A 136 -27.16 -40.32 13.58
N LEU A 137 -27.13 -41.51 14.16
CA LEU A 137 -27.38 -42.76 13.45
C LEU A 137 -28.88 -42.98 13.32
N THR A 138 -29.40 -42.98 12.11
CA THR A 138 -30.81 -43.31 11.84
C THR A 138 -30.91 -44.65 11.10
N SER A 139 -32.11 -45.21 11.02
CA SER A 139 -32.38 -46.51 10.38
C SER A 139 -32.10 -46.53 8.87
N SER A 140 -31.84 -45.38 8.25
CA SER A 140 -31.40 -45.25 6.85
C SER A 140 -29.90 -44.97 6.69
N GLY A 141 -29.14 -44.86 7.79
CA GLY A 141 -27.69 -44.64 7.79
C GLY A 141 -27.24 -43.48 8.69
N PRO A 142 -25.92 -43.24 8.84
CA PRO A 142 -25.39 -42.11 9.58
C PRO A 142 -25.76 -40.79 8.89
N GLN A 143 -26.47 -39.91 9.59
CA GLN A 143 -26.80 -38.56 9.11
C GLN A 143 -26.05 -37.51 9.92
N ILE A 144 -25.37 -36.61 9.20
CA ILE A 144 -24.63 -35.50 9.80
C ILE A 144 -25.59 -34.33 9.97
N ILE A 145 -25.84 -33.91 11.22
CA ILE A 145 -26.67 -32.74 11.52
C ILE A 145 -25.76 -31.54 11.72
N CYS A 146 -25.67 -30.70 10.69
CA CYS A 146 -24.98 -29.41 10.75
C CYS A 146 -25.97 -28.34 11.21
N ASN A 147 -25.82 -27.83 12.43
CA ASN A 147 -26.57 -26.65 12.88
C ASN A 147 -25.94 -25.41 12.24
N SER A 148 -26.51 -24.93 11.14
CA SER A 148 -26.15 -23.65 10.52
C SER A 148 -26.70 -22.49 11.35
N SER A 149 -25.91 -21.98 12.29
CA SER A 149 -26.18 -20.71 12.96
C SER A 149 -25.31 -19.60 12.38
N GLY A 150 -25.96 -18.62 11.72
CA GLY A 150 -25.44 -17.26 11.57
C GLY A 150 -24.45 -16.98 10.44
N ILE A 151 -24.75 -17.32 9.18
CA ILE A 151 -24.12 -16.63 8.05
C ILE A 151 -24.77 -15.24 7.99
N SER A 152 -24.03 -14.23 8.40
CA SER A 152 -24.47 -12.84 8.37
C SER A 152 -24.83 -12.44 6.93
N SER A 153 -26.10 -12.10 6.74
CA SER A 153 -26.64 -11.50 5.53
C SER A 153 -26.09 -10.08 5.37
N LEU A 154 -24.95 -9.94 4.72
CA LEU A 154 -24.45 -8.66 4.22
C LEU A 154 -24.30 -8.73 2.69
N GLY A 155 -25.38 -8.34 2.01
CA GLY A 155 -25.30 -7.51 0.81
C GLY A 155 -24.88 -8.20 -0.49
N PHE A 156 -25.78 -8.96 -1.10
CA PHE A 156 -25.85 -8.97 -2.57
C PHE A 156 -26.43 -7.62 -3.02
N ALA A 157 -25.59 -6.59 -3.10
CA ALA A 157 -25.93 -5.37 -3.82
C ALA A 157 -26.02 -5.67 -5.33
N GLN A 158 -26.92 -4.99 -6.02
CA GLN A 158 -27.12 -5.14 -7.46
C GLN A 158 -25.81 -4.86 -8.21
N VAL A 159 -25.32 -5.87 -8.93
CA VAL A 159 -24.23 -5.71 -9.90
C VAL A 159 -24.74 -4.85 -11.05
N GLN A 160 -24.42 -3.56 -11.04
CA GLN A 160 -24.43 -2.74 -12.24
C GLN A 160 -23.27 -3.22 -13.11
N ARG A 161 -23.59 -3.93 -14.20
CA ARG A 161 -22.59 -4.37 -15.17
C ARG A 161 -21.94 -3.14 -15.83
N PRO A 162 -20.60 -3.06 -15.89
CA PRO A 162 -19.94 -2.08 -16.74
C PRO A 162 -20.37 -2.29 -18.18
N VAL A 163 -20.74 -1.18 -18.82
CA VAL A 163 -21.06 -1.12 -20.26
C VAL A 163 -19.79 -1.44 -21.05
N ASP A 164 -20.00 -2.17 -22.13
CA ASP A 164 -19.02 -2.82 -23.02
C ASP A 164 -17.65 -2.16 -23.22
N PHE A 165 -16.66 -3.04 -23.30
CA PHE A 165 -15.24 -2.85 -23.63
C PHE A 165 -14.97 -2.41 -25.09
N LEU A 166 -15.94 -1.80 -25.79
CA LEU A 166 -15.76 -1.39 -27.19
C LEU A 166 -16.54 -0.10 -27.50
N GLY A 167 -15.81 1.02 -27.42
CA GLY A 167 -16.10 2.39 -27.89
C GLY A 167 -17.46 2.70 -28.53
N GLY A 168 -18.17 3.66 -27.92
CA GLY A 168 -19.31 4.37 -28.51
C GLY A 168 -19.42 5.81 -27.99
N VAL A 169 -19.00 6.77 -28.81
CA VAL A 169 -19.08 8.22 -28.60
C VAL A 169 -20.52 8.70 -28.78
N GLN A 170 -21.09 9.50 -27.86
CA GLN A 170 -21.94 10.66 -28.22
C GLN A 170 -21.94 11.77 -27.14
N LYS A 171 -21.38 12.91 -27.58
CA LYS A 171 -21.61 14.32 -27.22
C LYS A 171 -22.75 14.64 -26.24
N GLY A 172 -22.38 15.37 -25.19
CA GLY A 172 -23.23 16.34 -24.48
C GLY A 172 -22.41 17.59 -24.15
N THR A 173 -22.41 18.54 -25.07
CA THR A 173 -21.85 19.90 -24.92
C THR A 173 -22.54 20.67 -23.81
N GLN A 174 -21.77 21.23 -22.86
CA GLN A 174 -21.99 22.59 -22.37
C GLN A 174 -20.65 23.24 -22.01
N GLN A 175 -20.29 24.25 -22.82
CA GLN A 175 -19.34 25.30 -22.47
C GLN A 175 -19.97 26.23 -21.42
N GLN A 176 -19.19 26.58 -20.40
CA GLN A 176 -19.17 27.90 -19.75
C GLN A 176 -17.81 27.97 -19.01
N GLN A 177 -16.80 28.61 -19.60
CA GLN A 177 -16.36 29.98 -19.30
C GLN A 177 -16.23 30.32 -17.80
N GLN A 178 -14.96 30.45 -17.40
CA GLN A 178 -14.41 31.41 -16.42
C GLN A 178 -15.14 31.57 -15.07
N GLN A 179 -14.55 31.04 -14.00
CA GLN A 179 -13.93 31.81 -12.91
C GLN A 179 -13.25 30.88 -11.88
N PRO A 180 -12.22 31.35 -11.15
CA PRO A 180 -11.55 30.57 -10.12
C PRO A 180 -12.42 30.56 -8.87
N ALA A 181 -13.17 29.49 -8.67
CA ALA A 181 -13.88 29.28 -7.42
C ALA A 181 -12.87 28.75 -6.39
N VAL A 182 -12.61 29.61 -5.41
CA VAL A 182 -12.01 29.27 -4.12
C VAL A 182 -13.00 28.35 -3.41
N ASP A 183 -12.93 27.06 -3.70
CA ASP A 183 -13.59 26.01 -2.92
C ASP A 183 -12.96 24.67 -3.30
N GLY A 184 -12.40 23.93 -2.33
CA GLY A 184 -12.00 22.55 -2.58
C GLY A 184 -10.70 22.05 -1.98
N GLU A 185 -10.14 22.67 -0.93
CA GLU A 185 -9.06 22.00 -0.16
C GLU A 185 -9.56 20.67 0.44
N GLU A 186 -10.83 20.60 0.87
CA GLU A 186 -11.45 19.36 1.35
C GLU A 186 -11.61 18.31 0.24
N ASP A 187 -11.86 18.75 -1.01
CA ASP A 187 -12.04 17.89 -2.18
C ASP A 187 -10.70 17.32 -2.70
N GLU A 188 -9.60 18.06 -2.49
CA GLU A 188 -8.24 17.58 -2.76
C GLU A 188 -7.76 16.60 -1.68
N VAL A 189 -8.06 16.87 -0.40
CA VAL A 189 -7.78 15.94 0.70
C VAL A 189 -8.55 14.63 0.54
N ALA A 190 -9.84 14.69 0.16
CA ALA A 190 -10.63 13.50 -0.12
C ALA A 190 -10.01 12.63 -1.23
N ARG A 191 -9.51 13.28 -2.29
CA ARG A 191 -8.83 12.60 -3.41
C ARG A 191 -7.53 11.94 -2.98
N ILE A 192 -6.73 12.62 -2.16
CA ILE A 192 -5.47 12.08 -1.62
C ILE A 192 -5.75 10.91 -0.67
N MET A 193 -6.77 11.00 0.17
CA MET A 193 -7.19 9.91 1.05
C MET A 193 -7.68 8.69 0.26
N GLU A 194 -8.37 8.89 -0.86
CA GLU A 194 -8.82 7.81 -1.74
C GLU A 194 -7.64 7.09 -2.38
N MET A 195 -6.65 7.83 -2.92
CA MET A 195 -5.42 7.24 -3.45
C MET A 195 -4.63 6.47 -2.39
N ALA A 196 -4.49 7.01 -1.18
CA ALA A 196 -3.78 6.34 -0.08
C ALA A 196 -4.50 5.04 0.34
N LYS A 197 -5.84 5.03 0.29
CA LYS A 197 -6.64 3.84 0.56
C LYS A 197 -6.49 2.79 -0.53
N GLU A 198 -6.45 3.19 -1.80
CA GLU A 198 -6.20 2.27 -2.93
C GLU A 198 -4.80 1.66 -2.84
N GLU A 199 -3.78 2.46 -2.52
CA GLU A 199 -2.41 2.00 -2.33
C GLU A 199 -2.30 0.96 -1.19
N ALA A 200 -2.89 1.25 -0.03
CA ALA A 200 -2.93 0.31 1.09
C ALA A 200 -3.68 -1.00 0.75
N MET A 201 -4.72 -0.92 -0.09
CA MET A 201 -5.45 -2.11 -0.53
C MET A 201 -4.62 -2.96 -1.49
N MET A 202 -3.85 -2.33 -2.39
CA MET A 202 -2.92 -3.05 -3.25
C MET A 202 -1.80 -3.72 -2.45
N GLU A 203 -1.24 -3.06 -1.42
CA GLU A 203 -0.22 -3.66 -0.56
C GLU A 203 -0.71 -4.94 0.13
N ILE A 204 -1.96 -4.96 0.62
CA ILE A 204 -2.57 -6.17 1.20
C ILE A 204 -2.70 -7.28 0.16
N GLN A 205 -3.13 -6.95 -1.05
CA GLN A 205 -3.25 -7.94 -2.14
C GLN A 205 -1.89 -8.51 -2.55
N TYR A 206 -0.84 -7.68 -2.61
CA TYR A 206 0.51 -8.15 -2.92
C TYR A 206 1.05 -9.08 -1.83
N ALA A 207 0.80 -8.78 -0.56
CA ALA A 207 1.19 -9.65 0.55
C ALA A 207 0.47 -11.02 0.48
N GLU A 208 -0.83 -11.04 0.15
CA GLU A 208 -1.59 -12.29 -0.02
C GLU A 208 -1.08 -13.13 -1.19
N VAL A 209 -0.65 -12.50 -2.28
CA VAL A 209 -0.05 -13.20 -3.45
C VAL A 209 1.32 -13.77 -3.08
N GLU A 210 2.17 -13.01 -2.39
CA GLU A 210 3.49 -13.46 -1.95
C GLU A 210 3.40 -14.67 -1.00
N ASP A 211 2.48 -14.63 -0.02
CA ASP A 211 2.21 -15.75 0.89
C ASP A 211 1.71 -17.00 0.13
N HIS A 212 0.89 -16.79 -0.91
CA HIS A 212 0.38 -17.89 -1.73
C HIS A 212 1.48 -18.55 -2.56
N GLU A 213 2.32 -17.75 -3.21
CA GLU A 213 3.46 -18.23 -4.01
C GLU A 213 4.50 -18.93 -3.12
N GLU A 214 4.80 -18.40 -1.94
CA GLU A 214 5.71 -19.04 -0.99
C GLU A 214 5.16 -20.40 -0.52
N LYS A 215 3.86 -20.47 -0.24
CA LYS A 215 3.21 -21.73 0.14
C LYS A 215 3.30 -22.77 -0.98
N GLU A 216 3.04 -22.38 -2.23
CA GLU A 216 3.14 -23.29 -3.36
C GLU A 216 4.58 -23.79 -3.58
N LEU A 217 5.57 -22.90 -3.41
CA LEU A 217 6.99 -23.27 -3.48
C LEU A 217 7.37 -24.26 -2.38
N ARG A 218 6.89 -24.07 -1.15
CA ARG A 218 7.11 -25.02 -0.03
C ARG A 218 6.50 -26.39 -0.32
N GLU A 219 5.25 -26.43 -0.81
CA GLU A 219 4.58 -27.68 -1.18
C GLU A 219 5.33 -28.42 -2.30
N ARG A 220 5.81 -27.71 -3.32
CA ARG A 220 6.64 -28.28 -4.39
C ARG A 220 7.97 -28.82 -3.86
N PHE A 221 8.64 -28.08 -2.98
CA PHE A 221 9.88 -28.54 -2.35
C PHE A 221 9.67 -29.79 -1.51
N GLU A 222 8.57 -29.87 -0.77
CA GLU A 222 8.23 -31.04 0.04
C GLU A 222 7.88 -32.26 -0.84
N ALA A 223 7.18 -32.06 -1.95
CA ALA A 223 6.90 -33.11 -2.93
C ALA A 223 8.19 -33.64 -3.61
N LEU A 224 9.16 -32.77 -3.89
CA LEU A 224 10.47 -33.16 -4.43
C LEU A 224 11.34 -33.91 -3.42
N ARG A 225 11.21 -33.60 -2.12
CA ARG A 225 11.96 -34.24 -1.04
C ARG A 225 11.41 -35.62 -0.68
N ASN A 226 10.12 -35.84 -0.88
CA ASN A 226 9.43 -37.11 -0.59
C ASN A 226 9.48 -38.11 -1.75
N ARG A 227 10.24 -37.82 -2.81
CA ARG A 227 10.50 -38.68 -3.97
C ARG A 227 11.90 -39.29 -3.89
#